data_AF-A0A2V7HNB1-F1
#
_entry.id   AF-A0A2V7HNB1-F1
#
_cell.length_a   1.000
_cell.length_b   1.000
_cell.length_c   1.000
_cell.angle_alpha   90.00
_cell.angle_beta   90.00
_cell.angle_gamma   90.00
#
_symmetry.space_group_name_H-M   'P 1'
#
loop_
_entity.id
_entity.type
_entity.pdbx_description
1 polymer ?
#
loop_
_entity_poly.entity_id
_entity_poly.type
_entity_poly.pdbx_seq_one_letter_code
_entity_poly.pdbx_strand_id
1 'polypeptide(L)'
;MTIVAPDGQPHVVTLEAGADGESHRISSDTTASVRLIGSGLQTTFKGPSGRSDVQTCTVSADHQKMTCKGVLTDGAGHTASYVDVYDRM
;
A
#
# COMPACT_ATOMS: atom_id res chain seq x y z
N MET A 1 0.34 -3.24 -4.01
CA MET A 1 -0.15 -1.92 -3.57
C MET A 1 -0.29 -1.00 -4.77
N THR A 2 -1.10 0.06 -4.66
CA THR A 2 -1.30 1.05 -5.73
C THR A 2 -0.49 2.31 -5.41
N ILE A 3 0.39 2.73 -6.30
CA ILE A 3 1.18 3.97 -6.16
C ILE A 3 0.76 4.93 -7.26
N VAL A 4 0.57 6.21 -6.92
CA VAL A 4 0.43 7.25 -7.96
C VAL A 4 1.82 7.70 -8.40
N ALA A 5 2.21 7.36 -9.63
CA ALA A 5 3.51 7.77 -10.18
C ALA A 5 3.48 9.24 -10.66
N PRO A 6 4.63 9.85 -11.00
CA PRO A 6 4.69 11.27 -11.37
C PRO A 6 3.90 11.65 -12.61
N ASP A 7 3.55 10.66 -13.43
CA ASP A 7 2.63 10.78 -14.57
C ASP A 7 1.15 10.94 -14.16
N GLY A 8 0.85 10.89 -12.86
CA GLY A 8 -0.52 10.98 -12.33
C GLY A 8 -1.33 9.70 -12.52
N GLN A 9 -0.72 8.62 -13.01
CA GLN A 9 -1.39 7.34 -13.20
C GLN A 9 -1.18 6.43 -11.98
N PRO A 10 -2.20 5.63 -11.60
CA PRO A 10 -2.04 4.58 -10.61
C PRO A 10 -1.27 3.40 -11.21
N HIS A 11 -0.16 3.03 -10.57
CA HIS A 11 0.66 1.86 -10.91
C HIS A 11 0.55 0.81 -9.81
N VAL A 12 0.37 -0.45 -10.20
CA VAL A 12 0.39 -1.59 -9.27
C VAL A 12 1.84 -2.04 -9.09
N VAL A 13 2.30 -2.07 -7.85
CA VAL A 13 3.63 -2.60 -7.50
C VAL A 13 3.47 -3.83 -6.61
N THR A 14 4.16 -4.90 -7.01
CA THR A 14 4.31 -6.16 -6.26
C THR A 14 5.58 -6.10 -5.44
N LEU A 15 5.47 -6.52 -4.18
CA LEU A 15 6.57 -6.48 -3.21
C LEU A 15 6.69 -7.84 -2.54
N GLU A 16 7.91 -8.38 -2.55
CA GLU A 16 8.26 -9.50 -1.69
C GLU A 16 8.90 -8.94 -0.42
N ALA A 17 8.10 -8.86 0.65
CA ALA A 17 8.54 -8.39 1.97
C ALA A 17 7.98 -9.30 3.06
N GLY A 18 8.73 -9.48 4.14
CA GLY A 18 8.22 -10.12 5.35
C GLY A 18 7.08 -9.30 5.94
N ALA A 19 6.12 -9.97 6.58
CA ALA A 19 5.01 -9.31 7.28
C ALA A 19 5.42 -8.85 8.72
N ASP A 20 6.69 -8.52 8.91
CA ASP A 20 7.32 -8.17 10.19
C ASP A 20 7.19 -6.67 10.55
N GLY A 21 6.80 -5.84 9.58
CA GLY A 21 6.69 -4.39 9.71
C GLY A 21 7.99 -3.64 9.42
N GLU A 22 9.07 -4.34 9.06
CA GLU A 22 10.34 -3.73 8.72
C GLU A 22 10.28 -3.03 7.36
N SER A 23 10.95 -1.89 7.25
CA SER A 23 11.01 -1.14 6.00
C SER A 23 12.12 -1.68 5.11
N HIS A 24 11.73 -2.28 3.99
CA HIS A 24 12.65 -2.80 2.99
C HIS A 24 12.82 -1.79 1.85
N ARG A 25 14.06 -1.66 1.40
CA ARG A 25 14.40 -0.81 0.27
C ARG A 25 13.99 -1.48 -1.05
N ILE A 26 13.19 -0.77 -1.84
CA ILE A 26 12.79 -1.19 -3.19
C ILE A 26 13.72 -0.54 -4.23
N SER A 27 14.05 0.73 -4.04
CA SER A 27 14.99 1.49 -4.89
C SER A 27 15.71 2.58 -4.06
N SER A 28 16.49 3.45 -4.70
CA SER A 28 17.34 4.45 -4.04
C SER A 28 16.63 5.28 -2.97
N ASP A 29 15.41 5.72 -3.24
CA ASP A 29 14.61 6.63 -2.41
C ASP A 29 13.22 6.05 -2.08
N THR A 30 13.07 4.74 -2.30
CA THR A 30 11.78 4.07 -2.17
C THR A 30 11.89 2.90 -1.20
N THR A 31 11.01 2.88 -0.20
CA THR A 31 10.88 1.79 0.76
C THR A 31 9.44 1.34 0.90
N ALA A 32 9.24 0.08 1.26
CA ALA A 32 7.95 -0.40 1.72
C ALA A 32 8.09 -1.34 2.92
N SER A 33 7.06 -1.40 3.74
CA SER A 33 6.91 -2.39 4.79
C SER A 33 5.55 -3.06 4.69
N VAL A 34 5.50 -4.31 5.14
CA VAL A 34 4.26 -5.07 5.30
C VAL A 34 4.22 -5.54 6.74
N ARG A 35 3.08 -5.36 7.40
CA ARG A 35 2.85 -5.76 8.79
C ARG A 35 1.54 -6.49 8.91
N LEU A 36 1.55 -7.67 9.54
CA LEU A 36 0.31 -8.33 9.93
C LEU A 36 -0.24 -7.67 11.21
N ILE A 37 -1.50 -7.24 11.19
CA ILE A 37 -2.20 -6.65 12.33
C ILE A 37 -3.51 -7.41 12.55
N GLY A 38 -3.51 -8.33 13.51
CA GLY A 38 -4.62 -9.28 13.69
C GLY A 38 -4.75 -10.17 12.46
N SER A 39 -5.92 -10.15 11.82
CA SER A 39 -6.18 -10.82 10.52
C SER A 39 -6.01 -9.89 9.30
N GLY A 40 -5.60 -8.64 9.51
CA GLY A 40 -5.39 -7.67 8.45
C GLY A 40 -3.92 -7.52 8.07
N LEU A 41 -3.68 -7.08 6.83
CA LEU A 41 -2.36 -6.69 6.34
C LEU A 41 -2.29 -5.17 6.25
N GLN A 42 -1.34 -4.56 6.93
CA GLN A 42 -0.99 -3.16 6.73
C GLN A 42 0.24 -3.08 5.82
N THR A 43 0.18 -2.24 4.80
CA THR A 43 1.31 -1.90 3.96
C THR A 43 1.61 -0.43 4.10
N THR A 44 2.89 -0.08 4.19
CA THR A 44 3.35 1.31 4.16
C THR A 44 4.32 1.45 3.02
N PHE A 45 4.13 2.50 2.23
CA PHE A 45 5.01 2.91 1.15
C PHE A 45 5.57 4.30 1.45
N LYS A 46 6.85 4.47 1.17
CA LYS A 46 7.51 5.78 1.11
C LYS A 46 8.30 5.84 -0.19
N GLY A 47 8.03 6.86 -0.98
CA GLY A 47 8.63 7.07 -2.28
C GLY A 47 9.34 8.43 -2.40
N PRO A 48 9.82 8.73 -3.61
CA PRO A 48 10.49 9.98 -3.92
C PRO A 48 9.66 11.20 -3.54
N SER A 49 10.34 12.30 -3.24
CA SER A 49 9.73 13.63 -3.08
C SER A 49 8.62 13.69 -2.02
N GLY A 50 8.68 12.87 -0.97
CA GLY A 50 7.71 12.88 0.14
C GLY A 50 6.42 12.12 -0.15
N ARG A 51 6.33 11.39 -1.27
CA ARG A 51 5.18 10.53 -1.57
C ARG A 51 5.11 9.40 -0.56
N SER A 52 3.90 9.06 -0.13
CA SER A 52 3.67 7.91 0.74
C SER A 52 2.29 7.33 0.54
N ASP A 53 2.13 6.06 0.92
CA ASP A 53 0.80 5.45 1.07
C ASP A 53 0.80 4.59 2.32
N VAL A 54 -0.31 4.60 3.06
CA VAL A 54 -0.57 3.67 4.15
C VAL A 54 -1.89 2.99 3.85
N GLN A 55 -1.84 1.69 3.60
CA GLN A 55 -2.99 0.89 3.21
C GLN A 55 -3.20 -0.26 4.21
N THR A 56 -4.43 -0.50 4.62
CA THR A 56 -4.83 -1.65 5.45
C THR A 56 -5.83 -2.51 4.68
N CYS A 57 -5.49 -3.78 4.49
CA CYS A 57 -6.27 -4.79 3.80
C CYS A 57 -6.83 -5.81 4.78
N THR A 58 -8.08 -6.19 4.60
CA THR A 58 -8.75 -7.27 5.34
C THR A 58 -9.38 -8.24 4.35
N VAL A 59 -9.24 -9.54 4.63
CA VAL A 59 -9.90 -10.61 3.87
C VAL A 59 -11.23 -10.95 4.54
N SER A 60 -12.29 -11.14 3.75
CA SER A 60 -13.59 -11.60 4.23
C SER A 60 -13.49 -13.00 4.84
N ALA A 61 -14.40 -13.33 5.77
CA ALA A 61 -14.36 -14.62 6.46
C ALA A 61 -14.52 -15.84 5.53
N ASP A 62 -15.17 -15.65 4.38
CA ASP A 62 -15.33 -16.66 3.32
C ASP A 62 -14.17 -16.69 2.32
N HIS A 63 -13.14 -15.86 2.54
CA HIS A 63 -11.95 -15.69 1.69
C HIS A 63 -12.23 -15.29 0.23
N GLN A 64 -13.43 -14.81 -0.10
CA GLN A 64 -13.79 -14.45 -1.47
C GLN A 64 -13.42 -13.00 -1.85
N LYS A 65 -13.22 -12.16 -0.84
CA LYS A 65 -13.05 -10.71 -1.01
C LYS A 65 -11.92 -10.20 -0.13
N MET A 66 -11.05 -9.38 -0.72
CA MET A 66 -10.14 -8.52 0.03
C MET A 66 -10.54 -7.07 -0.15
N THR A 67 -10.66 -6.34 0.96
CA THR A 67 -10.91 -4.90 0.96
C THR A 67 -9.71 -4.19 1.54
N CYS A 68 -9.14 -3.24 0.79
CA CYS A 68 -8.01 -2.43 1.20
C CYS A 68 -8.44 -0.97 1.29
N LYS A 69 -8.18 -0.34 2.43
CA LYS A 69 -8.42 1.10 2.64
C LYS A 69 -7.08 1.78 2.78
N GLY A 70 -6.85 2.84 2.03
CA GLY A 70 -5.57 3.54 2.04
C GLY A 70 -5.70 5.05 2.09
N VAL A 71 -4.60 5.69 2.46
CA VAL A 71 -4.41 7.14 2.40
C VAL A 71 -3.08 7.39 1.70
N LEU A 72 -3.17 7.94 0.49
CA LEU A 72 -2.00 8.35 -0.28
C LEU A 72 -1.69 9.82 -0.01
N THR A 73 -0.40 10.14 0.02
CA THR A 73 0.14 11.49 0.06
C THR A 73 0.99 11.70 -1.18
N ASP A 74 0.73 12.76 -1.96
CA ASP A 74 1.56 13.13 -3.09
C ASP A 74 2.81 13.91 -2.67
N GLY A 75 3.69 14.23 -3.62
CA GLY A 75 4.93 14.95 -3.31
C GLY A 75 4.76 16.44 -2.97
N ALA A 76 3.55 16.97 -3.08
CA ALA A 76 3.19 18.33 -2.66
C ALA A 76 2.50 18.34 -1.28
N GLY A 77 2.32 17.17 -0.65
CA GLY A 77 1.68 17.02 0.65
C GLY A 77 0.15 16.94 0.58
N HIS A 78 -0.46 16.85 -0.60
CA HIS A 78 -1.88 16.58 -0.72
C HIS A 78 -2.18 15.14 -0.36
N THR A 79 -3.31 14.91 0.29
CA THR A 79 -3.74 13.56 0.68
C THR A 79 -5.03 13.17 -0.01
N ALA A 80 -5.17 11.88 -0.33
CA ALA A 80 -6.41 11.30 -0.82
C ALA A 80 -6.66 9.93 -0.17
N SER A 81 -7.89 9.71 0.26
CA SER A 81 -8.33 8.41 0.77
C SER A 81 -8.94 7.59 -0.35
N TYR A 82 -8.71 6.29 -0.34
CA TYR A 82 -9.25 5.38 -1.34
C TYR A 82 -9.64 4.03 -0.73
N VAL A 83 -10.47 3.28 -1.46
CA VAL A 83 -10.87 1.92 -1.12
C VAL A 83 -10.73 1.06 -2.37
N ASP A 84 -9.86 0.06 -2.30
CA ASP A 84 -9.73 -0.98 -3.31
C ASP A 84 -10.49 -2.23 -2.85
N VAL A 85 -11.26 -2.81 -3.75
CA VAL A 85 -12.00 -4.05 -3.51
C VAL A 85 -11.58 -5.08 -4.55
N TYR A 86 -11.06 -6.19 -4.05
CA TYR A 86 -10.65 -7.35 -4.85
C TYR A 86 -11.67 -8.45 -4.61
N ASP A 87 -12.66 -8.55 -5.51
CA ASP A 87 -13.64 -9.64 -5.53
C ASP A 87 -13.18 -10.66 -6.60
N ARG A 88 -12.99 -11.93 -6.22
CA ARG A 88 -12.34 -13.06 -6.97
C ARG A 88 -10.85 -13.26 -6.67
N MET A 89 -10.54 -13.59 -5.41
CA MET A 89 -9.21 -14.08 -5.02
C MET A 89 -9.03 -15.57 -5.33
#